data_AF-A0A1G4J1R5-F1
#
_entry.id   AF-A0A1G4J1R5-F1
#
_cell.length_a   1.000
_cell.length_b   1.000
_cell.length_c   1.000
_cell.angle_alpha   90.00
_cell.angle_beta   90.00
_cell.angle_gamma   90.00
#
_symmetry.space_group_name_H-M   'P 1'
#
loop_
_entity.id
_entity.type
_entity.pdbx_description
1 polymer ?
#
loop_
_entity_poly.entity_id
_entity_poly.type
_entity_poly.pdbx_seq_one_letter_code
_entity_poly.pdbx_strand_id
1 'polypeptide(L)'
;MDSKLIERLESIKKGVQDFKIPGTLQRPPLEARTIINKYKYKTKTHRSRKNALLPEKFQNVGKLYECVYNVPTSRLGAQDFHSSLKSLVQNSRRLAAVENSANLAVIAAAGWSAIPLQDIEDGRFLKLKCPYCCSVIHLKVEDYLSTVEFENKAASLLAQAHKVGCLKYSKGYDLKRNYYLNQGNLCLDFRRISDELCKTVSLVVEEKVHCDAEKLGRLKPIFESEHCHFSLEKLSLALRGYTLVNSSIAECTGCYHRAFVKTFEDVNFQGHAKWCRYRDESKLVQMMLSQMDEKPKTLDMDQRLCDLAEALTRPSNHIKIE
;
A
#
# COMPACT_ATOMS: atom_id res chain seq x y z
N MET A 1 -39.17 -18.29 16.92
CA MET A 1 -38.56 -18.13 15.58
C MET A 1 -39.68 -17.77 14.62
N ASP A 2 -39.54 -16.67 13.89
CA ASP A 2 -40.61 -16.04 13.12
C ASP A 2 -40.94 -16.86 11.86
N SER A 3 -42.07 -17.57 11.89
CA SER A 3 -42.50 -18.51 10.85
C SER A 3 -42.62 -17.86 9.47
N LYS A 4 -42.96 -16.55 9.43
CA LYS A 4 -43.00 -15.76 8.19
C LYS A 4 -41.64 -15.55 7.55
N LEU A 5 -40.58 -15.56 8.36
CA LEU A 5 -39.21 -15.34 7.92
C LEU A 5 -38.62 -16.63 7.33
N ILE A 6 -39.01 -17.77 7.90
CA ILE A 6 -38.68 -19.11 7.38
C ILE A 6 -39.38 -19.35 6.04
N GLU A 7 -40.68 -19.07 5.93
CA GLU A 7 -41.41 -19.18 4.65
C GLU A 7 -40.79 -18.30 3.56
N ARG A 8 -40.40 -17.07 3.89
CA ARG A 8 -39.72 -16.18 2.93
C ARG A 8 -38.38 -16.74 2.47
N LEU A 9 -37.57 -17.28 3.38
CA LEU A 9 -36.28 -17.88 3.04
C LEU A 9 -36.43 -19.14 2.18
N GLU A 10 -37.42 -19.98 2.47
CA GLU A 10 -37.73 -21.17 1.67
C GLU A 10 -38.25 -20.79 0.28
N SER A 11 -39.09 -19.77 0.17
CA SER A 11 -39.59 -19.26 -1.11
C SER A 11 -38.48 -18.67 -1.99
N ILE A 12 -37.54 -17.92 -1.38
CA ILE A 12 -36.35 -17.40 -2.09
C ILE A 12 -35.43 -18.54 -2.52
N LYS A 13 -35.18 -19.52 -1.64
CA LYS A 13 -34.34 -20.68 -1.95
C LYS A 13 -34.92 -21.50 -3.10
N LYS A 14 -36.24 -21.68 -3.12
CA LYS A 14 -36.98 -22.35 -4.20
C LYS A 14 -36.91 -21.54 -5.51
N GLY A 15 -37.08 -20.22 -5.44
CA GLY A 15 -36.95 -19.33 -6.61
C GLY A 15 -35.54 -19.28 -7.22
N VAL A 16 -34.49 -19.50 -6.42
CA VAL A 16 -33.10 -19.61 -6.88
C VAL A 16 -32.80 -21.00 -7.45
N GLN A 17 -33.35 -22.06 -6.85
CA GLN A 17 -33.18 -23.45 -7.33
C GLN A 17 -33.95 -23.73 -8.62
N ASP A 18 -35.13 -23.12 -8.77
CA ASP A 18 -35.97 -23.25 -9.97
C ASP A 18 -35.57 -22.27 -11.08
N PHE A 19 -34.50 -21.48 -10.90
CA PHE A 19 -33.98 -20.53 -11.89
C PHE A 19 -33.28 -21.25 -13.06
N LYS A 20 -34.05 -22.03 -13.82
CA LYS A 20 -33.69 -22.35 -15.20
C LYS A 20 -33.87 -21.06 -15.99
N ILE A 21 -32.86 -20.67 -16.77
CA ILE A 21 -33.01 -19.58 -17.74
C ILE A 21 -33.68 -20.17 -18.99
N PRO A 22 -34.99 -19.96 -19.17
CA PRO A 22 -35.48 -19.73 -20.52
C PRO A 22 -36.29 -18.43 -20.53
N GLY A 23 -35.81 -17.45 -21.31
CA GLY A 23 -36.61 -16.28 -21.62
C GLY A 23 -35.85 -14.96 -21.53
N THR A 24 -36.11 -14.12 -22.52
CA THR A 24 -35.70 -12.73 -22.63
C THR A 24 -35.95 -12.00 -21.30
N LEU A 25 -34.91 -11.38 -20.75
CA LEU A 25 -34.94 -10.56 -19.53
C LEU A 25 -36.23 -9.72 -19.46
N GLN A 26 -37.16 -10.11 -18.59
CA GLN A 26 -38.37 -9.33 -18.39
C GLN A 26 -37.99 -7.98 -17.78
N ARG A 27 -38.41 -6.94 -18.50
CA ARG A 27 -38.02 -5.57 -18.28
C ARG A 27 -38.91 -5.06 -17.14
N PRO A 28 -38.37 -4.65 -15.97
CA PRO A 28 -39.18 -4.38 -14.77
C PRO A 28 -40.27 -3.31 -14.98
N PRO A 29 -41.30 -3.26 -14.11
CA PRO A 29 -42.39 -2.29 -14.18
C PRO A 29 -41.90 -0.84 -14.22
N LEU A 30 -42.69 0.06 -14.83
CA LEU A 30 -42.29 1.44 -15.11
C LEU A 30 -41.84 2.20 -13.85
N GLU A 31 -42.54 2.01 -12.73
CA GLU A 31 -42.23 2.66 -11.44
C GLU A 31 -40.88 2.22 -10.86
N ALA A 32 -40.59 0.91 -10.92
CA ALA A 32 -39.27 0.38 -10.56
C ALA A 32 -38.18 0.91 -11.50
N ARG A 33 -38.49 1.11 -12.81
CA ARG A 33 -37.55 1.77 -13.73
C ARG A 33 -37.32 3.23 -13.39
N THR A 34 -38.31 3.97 -12.90
CA THR A 34 -38.15 5.39 -12.52
C THR A 34 -37.24 5.53 -11.30
N ILE A 35 -37.39 4.65 -10.30
CA ILE A 35 -36.52 4.59 -9.12
C ILE A 35 -35.11 4.14 -9.53
N ILE A 36 -34.98 3.09 -10.34
CA ILE A 36 -33.68 2.60 -10.82
C ILE A 36 -32.99 3.64 -11.73
N ASN A 37 -33.72 4.41 -12.52
CA ASN A 37 -33.15 5.46 -13.40
C ASN A 37 -32.73 6.72 -12.63
N LYS A 38 -33.33 7.04 -11.49
CA LYS A 38 -32.86 8.16 -10.64
C LYS A 38 -31.46 7.92 -10.06
N TYR A 39 -31.04 6.66 -9.94
CA TYR A 39 -29.72 6.24 -9.42
C TYR A 39 -28.80 5.61 -10.48
N LYS A 40 -29.22 5.53 -11.76
CA LYS A 40 -28.40 5.01 -12.88
C LYS A 40 -28.08 6.09 -13.92
N TYR A 41 -26.89 6.66 -13.80
CA TYR A 41 -25.98 7.08 -14.89
C TYR A 41 -26.41 8.17 -15.87
N LYS A 42 -25.40 8.99 -16.21
CA LYS A 42 -25.21 9.82 -17.41
C LYS A 42 -26.35 9.86 -18.45
N THR A 43 -26.62 11.07 -18.91
CA THR A 43 -27.25 11.36 -20.21
C THR A 43 -26.62 10.54 -21.33
N LYS A 44 -27.46 9.99 -22.22
CA LYS A 44 -27.12 8.99 -23.26
C LYS A 44 -26.03 9.43 -24.27
N THR A 45 -25.59 10.68 -24.22
CA THR A 45 -24.71 11.33 -25.19
C THR A 45 -23.23 10.91 -25.10
N HIS A 46 -22.77 10.36 -23.97
CA HIS A 46 -21.33 10.03 -23.75
C HIS A 46 -21.04 8.59 -23.31
N ARG A 47 -21.74 7.59 -23.86
CA ARG A 47 -21.38 6.17 -23.59
C ARG A 47 -20.19 5.74 -24.43
N SER A 48 -19.05 5.48 -23.80
CA SER A 48 -17.96 4.74 -24.44
C SER A 48 -18.42 3.30 -24.70
N ARG A 49 -18.18 2.80 -25.93
CA ARG A 49 -18.79 1.56 -26.44
C ARG A 49 -18.14 0.27 -25.93
N LYS A 50 -16.99 0.31 -25.24
CA LYS A 50 -16.23 -0.90 -24.87
C LYS A 50 -15.84 -0.90 -23.38
N ASN A 51 -16.14 -2.00 -22.71
CA ASN A 51 -15.75 -2.22 -21.32
C ASN A 51 -14.57 -3.20 -21.23
N ALA A 52 -13.34 -2.66 -21.28
CA ALA A 52 -12.09 -3.43 -21.27
C ALA A 52 -11.90 -4.37 -20.06
N LEU A 53 -12.71 -4.23 -19.00
CA LEU A 53 -12.65 -5.05 -17.80
C LEU A 53 -13.49 -6.35 -17.89
N LEU A 54 -14.29 -6.50 -18.95
CA LEU A 54 -15.11 -7.69 -19.16
C LEU A 54 -14.53 -8.59 -20.27
N PRO A 55 -14.79 -9.91 -20.24
CA PRO A 55 -14.48 -10.81 -21.36
C PRO A 55 -15.08 -10.33 -22.69
N GLU A 56 -14.48 -10.70 -23.82
CA GLU A 56 -14.88 -10.23 -25.17
C GLU A 56 -16.38 -10.34 -25.44
N LYS A 57 -17.01 -11.44 -25.01
CA LYS A 57 -18.45 -11.70 -25.12
C LYS A 57 -19.35 -10.67 -24.41
N PHE A 58 -18.80 -9.85 -23.51
CA PHE A 58 -19.51 -8.83 -22.74
C PHE A 58 -18.98 -7.41 -23.00
N GLN A 59 -18.12 -7.21 -24.00
CA GLN A 59 -17.55 -5.89 -24.32
C GLN A 59 -18.61 -4.86 -24.75
N ASN A 60 -19.74 -5.32 -25.29
CA ASN A 60 -20.87 -4.49 -25.70
C ASN A 60 -21.76 -4.04 -24.52
N VAL A 61 -21.55 -4.60 -23.32
CA VAL A 61 -22.23 -4.16 -22.10
C VAL A 61 -21.54 -2.87 -21.65
N GLY A 62 -22.15 -1.74 -22.00
CA GLY A 62 -21.67 -0.42 -21.60
C GLY A 62 -21.39 -0.37 -20.08
N LYS A 63 -20.35 0.36 -19.68
CA LYS A 63 -19.96 0.44 -18.28
C LYS A 63 -21.17 0.81 -17.42
N LEU A 64 -21.50 -0.10 -16.50
CA LEU A 64 -22.27 0.11 -15.27
C LEU A 64 -21.98 1.51 -14.75
N TYR A 65 -20.90 1.61 -14.01
CA TYR A 65 -20.49 2.80 -13.30
C TYR A 65 -19.35 3.50 -14.06
N GLU A 66 -19.42 4.83 -14.18
CA GLU A 66 -18.18 5.59 -14.21
C GLU A 66 -17.54 5.43 -12.83
N CYS A 67 -16.27 5.04 -12.80
CA CYS A 67 -15.47 5.14 -11.59
C CYS A 67 -15.36 6.65 -11.29
N VAL A 68 -16.29 7.19 -10.51
CA VAL A 68 -16.24 8.59 -10.03
C VAL A 68 -14.98 8.80 -9.20
N TYR A 69 -14.54 7.72 -8.56
CA TYR A 69 -13.17 7.56 -8.10
C TYR A 69 -12.40 6.85 -9.20
N ASN A 70 -11.48 7.53 -9.87
CA ASN A 70 -10.26 6.84 -10.26
C ASN A 70 -9.70 6.25 -8.96
N VAL A 71 -10.07 5.02 -8.57
CA VAL A 71 -9.30 4.29 -7.58
C VAL A 71 -7.94 4.24 -8.22
N PRO A 72 -6.94 4.98 -7.69
CA PRO A 72 -5.66 4.98 -8.34
C PRO A 72 -5.24 3.51 -8.29
N THR A 73 -4.82 2.99 -9.45
CA THR A 73 -4.14 1.70 -9.53
C THR A 73 -2.87 1.65 -8.67
N SER A 74 -2.60 2.69 -7.85
CA SER A 74 -1.65 2.67 -6.73
C SER A 74 -1.85 1.50 -5.79
N ARG A 75 -3.08 0.98 -5.60
CA ARG A 75 -3.29 -0.25 -4.82
C ARG A 75 -2.69 -1.50 -5.48
N LEU A 76 -2.67 -1.57 -6.82
CA LEU A 76 -1.97 -2.62 -7.56
C LEU A 76 -0.45 -2.36 -7.55
N GLY A 77 -0.05 -1.11 -7.79
CA GLY A 77 1.37 -0.73 -7.82
C GLY A 77 2.12 -0.93 -6.51
N ALA A 78 1.48 -0.70 -5.37
CA ALA A 78 2.07 -0.91 -4.04
C ALA A 78 2.31 -2.40 -3.76
N GLN A 79 1.36 -3.27 -4.08
CA GLN A 79 1.51 -4.71 -3.90
C GLN A 79 2.64 -5.28 -4.79
N ASP A 80 2.68 -4.87 -6.06
CA ASP A 80 3.72 -5.27 -6.99
C ASP A 80 5.10 -4.79 -6.53
N PHE A 81 5.18 -3.56 -6.03
CA PHE A 81 6.38 -2.99 -5.43
C PHE A 81 6.84 -3.80 -4.21
N HIS A 82 5.94 -4.05 -3.25
CA HIS A 82 6.25 -4.80 -2.03
C HIS A 82 6.68 -6.24 -2.31
N SER A 83 6.04 -6.90 -3.29
CA SER A 83 6.41 -8.23 -3.76
C SER A 83 7.81 -8.25 -4.37
N SER A 84 8.09 -7.29 -5.27
CA SER A 84 9.40 -7.13 -5.90
C SER A 84 10.49 -6.86 -4.87
N LEU A 85 10.22 -5.94 -3.93
CA LEU A 85 11.15 -5.58 -2.86
C LEU A 85 11.44 -6.77 -1.94
N LYS A 86 10.40 -7.52 -1.55
CA LYS A 86 10.57 -8.71 -0.72
C LYS A 86 11.42 -9.76 -1.43
N SER A 87 11.17 -10.00 -2.72
CA SER A 87 11.97 -10.90 -3.55
C SER A 87 13.44 -10.43 -3.62
N LEU A 88 13.68 -9.14 -3.85
CA LEU A 88 15.03 -8.57 -3.89
C LEU A 88 15.77 -8.81 -2.58
N VAL A 89 15.17 -8.45 -1.44
CA VAL A 89 15.77 -8.62 -0.11
C VAL A 89 16.05 -10.10 0.18
N GLN A 90 15.09 -10.99 -0.04
CA GLN A 90 15.26 -12.41 0.27
C GLN A 90 16.37 -13.05 -0.55
N ASN A 91 16.47 -12.69 -1.83
CA ASN A 91 17.51 -13.23 -2.73
C ASN A 91 18.86 -12.54 -2.53
N SER A 92 18.89 -11.27 -2.09
CA SER A 92 20.15 -10.55 -1.83
C SER A 92 20.80 -10.92 -0.51
N ARG A 93 20.12 -11.58 0.44
CA ARG A 93 20.69 -12.00 1.74
C ARG A 93 21.93 -12.89 1.60
N ARG A 94 22.05 -13.64 0.50
CA ARG A 94 23.25 -14.45 0.20
C ARG A 94 24.45 -13.59 -0.26
N LEU A 95 24.21 -12.32 -0.53
CA LEU A 95 25.17 -11.36 -1.09
C LEU A 95 25.32 -10.18 -0.13
N ALA A 96 26.13 -10.33 0.92
CA ALA A 96 26.31 -9.33 1.99
C ALA A 96 26.68 -7.92 1.47
N ALA A 97 27.36 -7.86 0.31
CA ALA A 97 27.70 -6.60 -0.36
C ALA A 97 26.48 -5.85 -0.92
N VAL A 98 25.41 -6.57 -1.32
CA VAL A 98 24.18 -6.00 -1.90
C VAL A 98 23.30 -5.37 -0.84
N GLU A 99 23.05 -6.10 0.24
CA GLU A 99 22.09 -5.72 1.29
C GLU A 99 22.45 -4.38 1.94
N ASN A 100 23.76 -4.14 2.11
CA ASN A 100 24.27 -2.96 2.80
C ASN A 100 24.53 -1.75 1.89
N SER A 101 24.55 -1.94 0.57
CA SER A 101 25.08 -0.94 -0.35
C SER A 101 24.11 -0.52 -1.45
N ALA A 102 23.25 -1.43 -1.91
CA ALA A 102 22.28 -1.12 -2.96
C ALA A 102 20.95 -0.64 -2.36
N ASN A 103 20.40 0.44 -2.91
CA ASN A 103 19.03 0.87 -2.59
C ASN A 103 18.02 -0.05 -3.30
N LEU A 104 17.65 -1.17 -2.65
CA LEU A 104 16.73 -2.15 -3.23
C LEU A 104 15.32 -1.60 -3.46
N ALA A 105 14.91 -0.56 -2.72
CA ALA A 105 13.65 0.13 -2.97
C ALA A 105 13.65 0.85 -4.32
N VAL A 106 14.77 1.44 -4.75
CA VAL A 106 14.91 2.05 -6.10
C VAL A 106 14.78 0.98 -7.19
N ILE A 107 15.40 -0.18 -6.99
CA ILE A 107 15.32 -1.30 -7.94
C ILE A 107 13.88 -1.83 -8.06
N ALA A 108 13.22 -2.06 -6.92
CA ALA A 108 11.82 -2.47 -6.86
C ALA A 108 10.88 -1.42 -7.49
N ALA A 109 11.16 -0.14 -7.25
CA ALA A 109 10.37 0.96 -7.80
C ALA A 109 10.45 1.06 -9.32
N ALA A 110 11.60 0.73 -9.89
CA ALA A 110 11.78 0.57 -11.33
C ALA A 110 11.13 -0.70 -11.89
N GLY A 111 10.50 -1.53 -11.05
CA GLY A 111 9.72 -2.70 -11.47
C GLY A 111 10.54 -3.97 -11.68
N TRP A 112 11.74 -4.05 -11.09
CA TRP A 112 12.61 -5.22 -11.19
C TRP A 112 12.44 -6.13 -9.97
N SER A 113 12.40 -7.43 -10.21
CA SER A 113 12.40 -8.49 -9.18
C SER A 113 13.67 -9.33 -9.29
N ALA A 114 14.17 -9.88 -8.19
CA ALA A 114 15.27 -10.83 -8.24
C ALA A 114 14.81 -12.16 -8.87
N ILE A 115 15.66 -12.74 -9.72
CA ILE A 115 15.56 -14.15 -10.09
C ILE A 115 16.22 -14.96 -8.97
N PRO A 116 15.57 -16.01 -8.44
CA PRO A 116 16.17 -16.87 -7.42
C PRO A 116 17.53 -17.39 -7.86
N LEU A 117 18.50 -17.22 -6.98
CA LEU A 117 19.89 -17.56 -7.21
C LEU A 117 20.08 -19.05 -6.92
N GLN A 118 19.62 -19.90 -7.85
CA GLN A 118 19.84 -21.35 -7.76
C GLN A 118 21.30 -21.70 -8.10
N ASP A 119 21.90 -20.99 -9.05
CA ASP A 119 23.27 -21.21 -9.52
C ASP A 119 23.97 -19.87 -9.76
N ILE A 120 24.68 -19.32 -8.76
CA ILE A 120 25.64 -18.24 -9.02
C ILE A 120 27.05 -18.74 -8.68
N GLU A 121 27.91 -18.71 -9.69
CA GLU A 121 29.35 -18.93 -9.58
C GLU A 121 30.12 -17.70 -9.05
N ASP A 122 29.54 -16.50 -9.12
CA ASP A 122 30.18 -15.22 -8.71
C ASP A 122 29.25 -14.31 -7.88
N GLY A 123 29.49 -14.22 -6.57
CA GLY A 123 28.68 -13.50 -5.57
C GLY A 123 28.61 -11.97 -5.71
N ARG A 124 28.89 -11.43 -6.89
CA ARG A 124 28.97 -9.99 -7.19
C ARG A 124 27.84 -9.50 -8.10
N PHE A 125 27.02 -10.40 -8.65
CA PHE A 125 25.96 -10.06 -9.60
C PHE A 125 24.57 -10.40 -9.09
N LEU A 126 23.65 -9.44 -9.18
CA LEU A 126 22.22 -9.63 -8.93
C LEU A 126 21.49 -9.78 -10.28
N LYS A 127 20.90 -10.96 -10.51
CA LYS A 127 20.05 -11.22 -11.69
C LYS A 127 18.65 -10.66 -11.45
N LEU A 128 18.24 -9.72 -12.30
CA LEU A 128 16.96 -9.02 -12.20
C LEU A 128 16.08 -9.35 -13.40
N LYS A 129 14.77 -9.49 -13.16
CA LYS A 129 13.75 -9.70 -14.19
C LYS A 129 12.60 -8.72 -14.01
N CYS A 130 12.13 -8.14 -15.11
CA CYS A 130 10.87 -7.41 -15.13
C CYS A 130 9.71 -8.41 -15.34
N PRO A 131 8.68 -8.44 -14.46
CA PRO A 131 7.54 -9.33 -14.63
C PRO A 131 6.61 -8.93 -15.79
N TYR A 132 6.74 -7.70 -16.33
CA TYR A 132 5.88 -7.21 -17.41
C TYR A 132 6.49 -7.37 -18.80
N CYS A 133 7.73 -6.94 -19.01
CA CYS A 133 8.40 -7.04 -20.32
C CYS A 133 9.31 -8.26 -20.46
N CYS A 134 9.45 -9.05 -19.38
CA CYS A 134 10.33 -10.21 -19.28
C CYS A 134 11.82 -9.93 -19.59
N SER A 135 12.24 -8.66 -19.64
CA SER A 135 13.65 -8.30 -19.72
C SER A 135 14.41 -8.87 -18.52
N VAL A 136 15.65 -9.27 -18.77
CA VAL A 136 16.58 -9.74 -17.75
C VAL A 136 17.83 -8.89 -17.81
N ILE A 137 18.29 -8.41 -16.66
CA ILE A 137 19.55 -7.67 -16.53
C ILE A 137 20.40 -8.27 -15.41
N HIS A 138 21.70 -8.09 -15.54
CA HIS A 138 22.69 -8.49 -14.55
C HIS A 138 23.26 -7.21 -13.93
N LEU A 139 22.97 -6.98 -12.66
CA LEU A 139 23.45 -5.82 -11.94
C LEU A 139 24.72 -6.20 -11.18
N LYS A 140 25.87 -5.66 -11.58
CA LYS A 140 27.13 -5.83 -10.84
C LYS A 140 27.14 -4.89 -9.65
N VAL A 141 27.15 -5.44 -8.45
CA VAL A 141 26.87 -4.72 -7.21
C VAL A 141 27.99 -3.73 -6.86
N GLU A 142 29.22 -4.09 -7.23
CA GLU A 142 30.44 -3.31 -7.01
C GLU A 142 30.46 -2.00 -7.79
N ASP A 143 29.86 -1.97 -8.99
CA ASP A 143 29.87 -0.78 -9.88
C ASP A 143 29.00 0.37 -9.33
N TYR A 144 28.24 0.09 -8.26
CA TYR A 144 27.23 0.98 -7.70
C TYR A 144 27.42 1.25 -6.21
N LEU A 145 28.51 0.75 -5.63
CA LEU A 145 28.92 1.09 -4.28
C LEU A 145 29.33 2.57 -4.26
N SER A 146 28.62 3.39 -3.48
CA SER A 146 29.10 4.68 -2.94
C SER A 146 28.82 6.00 -3.68
N THR A 147 27.79 6.14 -4.52
CA THR A 147 27.45 7.48 -5.04
C THR A 147 25.99 7.85 -4.89
N VAL A 148 25.72 9.05 -4.34
CA VAL A 148 24.42 9.75 -4.42
C VAL A 148 23.97 9.87 -5.88
N GLU A 149 24.91 9.83 -6.82
CA GLU A 149 24.67 9.73 -8.25
C GLU A 149 23.96 8.43 -8.65
N PHE A 150 24.19 7.31 -7.97
CA PHE A 150 23.50 6.06 -8.26
C PHE A 150 22.00 6.17 -7.98
N GLU A 151 21.55 6.79 -6.89
CA GLU A 151 20.10 6.89 -6.65
C GLU A 151 19.36 7.62 -7.79
N ASN A 152 19.99 8.67 -8.34
CA ASN A 152 19.43 9.46 -9.43
C ASN A 152 19.65 8.82 -10.81
N LYS A 153 20.85 8.25 -11.08
CA LYS A 153 21.19 7.62 -12.37
C LYS A 153 20.64 6.21 -12.48
N ALA A 154 20.64 5.42 -11.40
CA ALA A 154 20.12 4.05 -11.39
C ALA A 154 18.64 4.01 -11.73
N ALA A 155 17.83 4.94 -11.20
CA ALA A 155 16.42 5.01 -11.54
C ALA A 155 16.22 5.17 -13.05
N SER A 156 17.01 6.05 -13.69
CA SER A 156 16.97 6.26 -15.14
C SER A 156 17.50 5.05 -15.92
N LEU A 157 18.66 4.49 -15.52
CA LEU A 157 19.27 3.33 -16.17
C LEU A 157 18.38 2.08 -16.09
N LEU A 158 17.82 1.81 -14.90
CA LEU A 158 16.89 0.70 -14.67
C LEU A 158 15.56 0.92 -15.41
N ALA A 159 15.11 2.16 -15.57
CA ALA A 159 13.94 2.47 -16.40
C ALA A 159 14.22 2.20 -17.88
N GLN A 160 15.38 2.63 -18.39
CA GLN A 160 15.80 2.45 -19.79
C GLN A 160 16.11 0.99 -20.15
N ALA A 161 16.46 0.15 -19.17
CA ALA A 161 16.72 -1.26 -19.37
C ALA A 161 15.46 -2.11 -19.69
N HIS A 162 14.26 -1.54 -19.58
CA HIS A 162 13.04 -2.20 -20.01
C HIS A 162 12.90 -2.18 -21.54
N LYS A 163 12.18 -3.16 -22.12
CA LYS A 163 11.77 -3.07 -23.53
C LYS A 163 10.89 -1.84 -23.76
N VAL A 164 11.03 -1.24 -24.95
CA VAL A 164 10.15 -0.16 -25.43
C VAL A 164 8.70 -0.61 -25.33
N GLY A 165 7.84 0.22 -24.73
CA GLY A 165 6.43 -0.07 -24.50
C GLY A 165 6.11 -0.72 -23.15
N CYS A 166 7.11 -1.06 -22.32
CA CYS A 166 6.86 -1.51 -20.96
C CYS A 166 6.24 -0.41 -20.09
N LEU A 167 5.21 -0.71 -19.31
CA LEU A 167 4.60 0.25 -18.37
C LEU A 167 5.61 0.79 -17.34
N LYS A 168 6.60 -0.02 -16.95
CA LYS A 168 7.64 0.36 -15.98
C LYS A 168 8.72 1.26 -16.57
N TYR A 169 8.84 1.32 -17.90
CA TYR A 169 9.75 2.24 -18.59
C TYR A 169 9.35 3.70 -18.36
N SER A 170 8.04 4.00 -18.46
CA SER A 170 7.51 5.38 -18.36
C SER A 170 6.85 5.71 -17.02
N LYS A 171 6.43 4.69 -16.25
CA LYS A 171 5.77 4.84 -14.95
C LYS A 171 6.36 3.87 -13.92
N GLY A 172 7.44 4.33 -13.27
CA GLY A 172 7.94 3.70 -12.04
C GLY A 172 7.02 3.94 -10.84
N TYR A 173 7.28 3.24 -9.74
CA TYR A 173 6.63 3.49 -8.47
C TYR A 173 7.25 4.71 -7.79
N ASP A 174 6.43 5.72 -7.48
CA ASP A 174 6.93 6.92 -6.80
C ASP A 174 7.21 6.65 -5.32
N LEU A 175 8.50 6.49 -4.99
CA LEU A 175 8.97 6.23 -3.63
C LEU A 175 8.70 7.39 -2.68
N LYS A 176 8.87 8.64 -3.12
CA LYS A 176 8.68 9.82 -2.26
C LYS A 176 7.24 9.94 -1.82
N ARG A 177 6.31 9.72 -2.76
CA ARG A 177 4.87 9.79 -2.50
C ARG A 177 4.35 8.58 -1.75
N ASN A 178 4.78 7.36 -2.12
CA ASN A 178 4.08 6.14 -1.71
C ASN A 178 4.87 5.22 -0.77
N TYR A 179 6.20 5.34 -0.66
CA TYR A 179 7.02 4.47 0.19
C TYR A 179 7.59 5.18 1.41
N TYR A 180 8.29 6.29 1.22
CA TYR A 180 8.91 7.02 2.32
C TYR A 180 7.86 7.70 3.20
N LEU A 181 8.13 7.76 4.51
CA LEU A 181 7.25 8.42 5.48
C LEU A 181 7.01 9.89 5.10
N ASN A 182 5.74 10.24 4.89
CA ASN A 182 5.26 11.59 4.59
C ASN A 182 3.83 11.78 5.13
N GLN A 183 3.36 13.03 5.19
CA GLN A 183 2.02 13.31 5.75
C GLN A 183 0.88 12.65 4.94
N GLY A 184 1.06 12.51 3.62
CA GLY A 184 0.07 11.91 2.74
C GLY A 184 -0.12 10.39 2.91
N ASN A 185 0.85 9.68 3.52
CA ASN A 185 0.76 8.24 3.77
C ASN A 185 0.68 7.85 5.25
N LEU A 186 0.64 8.83 6.17
CA LEU A 186 0.57 8.59 7.61
C LEU A 186 -0.66 7.75 8.00
N CYS A 187 -1.79 7.95 7.34
CA CYS A 187 -3.01 7.17 7.58
C CYS A 187 -2.85 5.66 7.28
N LEU A 188 -1.96 5.30 6.36
CA LEU A 188 -1.64 3.91 6.06
C LEU A 188 -0.81 3.28 7.18
N ASP A 189 0.09 4.05 7.79
CA ASP A 189 0.86 3.61 8.96
C ASP A 189 -0.01 3.47 10.21
N PHE A 190 -0.98 4.36 10.43
CA PHE A 190 -1.97 4.19 11.50
C PHE A 190 -2.73 2.87 11.35
N ARG A 191 -3.24 2.59 10.14
CA ARG A 191 -3.93 1.33 9.87
C ARG A 191 -3.01 0.14 10.10
N ARG A 192 -1.79 0.18 9.57
CA ARG A 192 -0.79 -0.89 9.75
C ARG A 192 -0.55 -1.20 11.22
N ILE A 193 -0.35 -0.17 12.05
CA ILE A 193 -0.08 -0.35 13.48
C ILE A 193 -1.31 -0.94 14.17
N SER A 194 -2.50 -0.40 13.90
CA SER A 194 -3.75 -0.92 14.49
C SER A 194 -3.98 -2.38 14.11
N ASP A 195 -3.82 -2.74 12.84
CA ASP A 195 -3.96 -4.11 12.35
C ASP A 195 -2.94 -5.05 13.00
N GLU A 196 -1.68 -4.62 13.12
CA GLU A 196 -0.61 -5.43 13.72
C GLU A 196 -0.83 -5.67 15.21
N LEU A 197 -1.23 -4.62 15.96
CA LEU A 197 -1.52 -4.75 17.39
C LEU A 197 -2.72 -5.69 17.63
N CYS A 198 -3.76 -5.60 16.81
CA CYS A 198 -4.92 -6.50 16.87
C CYS A 198 -4.55 -7.94 16.50
N LYS A 199 -3.70 -8.13 15.49
CA LYS A 199 -3.27 -9.45 15.03
C LYS A 199 -2.38 -10.16 16.04
N THR A 200 -1.59 -9.41 16.81
CA THR A 200 -0.57 -9.95 17.71
C THR A 200 -0.97 -9.91 19.18
N VAL A 201 -2.26 -9.69 19.50
CA VAL A 201 -2.77 -9.65 20.89
C VAL A 201 -2.33 -10.88 21.68
N SER A 202 -2.41 -12.08 21.08
CA SER A 202 -2.06 -13.34 21.74
C SER A 202 -0.56 -13.60 21.91
N LEU A 203 0.31 -12.89 21.17
CA LEU A 203 1.76 -13.07 21.29
C LEU A 203 2.27 -12.27 22.49
N VAL A 204 2.90 -12.90 23.47
CA VAL A 204 3.55 -12.15 24.55
C VAL A 204 4.97 -11.80 24.11
N VAL A 205 5.35 -10.55 24.27
CA VAL A 205 6.74 -10.10 24.14
C VAL A 205 7.34 -10.18 25.53
N GLU A 206 8.18 -11.18 25.76
CA GLU A 206 8.80 -11.41 27.08
C GLU A 206 10.08 -10.59 27.24
N GLU A 207 10.73 -10.25 26.12
CA GLU A 207 11.96 -9.49 26.11
C GLU A 207 11.72 -7.98 26.32
N LYS A 208 12.65 -7.32 27.00
CA LYS A 208 12.61 -5.87 27.17
C LYS A 208 12.94 -5.18 25.84
N VAL A 209 12.08 -4.25 25.45
CA VAL A 209 12.32 -3.36 24.30
C VAL A 209 12.56 -1.96 24.83
N HIS A 210 13.68 -1.34 24.43
CA HIS A 210 13.93 0.05 24.78
C HIS A 210 12.81 0.93 24.22
N CYS A 211 12.22 1.78 25.04
CA CYS A 211 11.16 2.67 24.56
C CYS A 211 11.09 3.98 25.34
N ASP A 212 10.66 5.04 24.65
CA ASP A 212 10.32 6.33 25.24
C ASP A 212 8.89 6.23 25.80
N ALA A 213 8.78 5.84 27.07
CA ALA A 213 7.49 5.60 27.72
C ALA A 213 6.59 6.83 27.75
N GLU A 214 7.16 8.04 27.78
CA GLU A 214 6.39 9.29 27.75
C GLU A 214 5.71 9.47 26.39
N LYS A 215 6.48 9.42 25.29
CA LYS A 215 5.92 9.55 23.93
C LYS A 215 4.95 8.43 23.61
N LEU A 216 5.29 7.19 23.98
CA LEU A 216 4.42 6.04 23.75
C LEU A 216 3.14 6.11 24.59
N GLY A 217 3.22 6.59 25.83
CA GLY A 217 2.06 6.78 26.70
C GLY A 217 1.04 7.75 26.11
N ARG A 218 1.50 8.78 25.38
CA ARG A 218 0.62 9.70 24.64
C ARG A 218 -0.06 9.07 23.43
N LEU A 219 0.62 8.15 22.74
CA LEU A 219 0.09 7.49 21.53
C LEU A 219 -0.77 6.27 21.85
N LYS A 220 -0.51 5.59 22.97
CA LYS A 220 -1.20 4.36 23.38
C LYS A 220 -2.73 4.45 23.31
N PRO A 221 -3.40 5.51 23.82
CA PRO A 221 -4.86 5.63 23.80
C PRO A 221 -5.46 5.69 22.39
N ILE A 222 -4.67 6.02 21.36
CA ILE A 222 -5.13 6.09 19.97
C ILE A 222 -5.32 4.68 19.40
N PHE A 223 -4.52 3.73 19.86
CA PHE A 223 -4.49 2.37 19.33
C PHE A 223 -5.19 1.36 20.24
N GLU A 224 -5.33 1.66 21.53
CA GLU A 224 -6.06 0.82 22.47
C GLU A 224 -7.56 0.83 22.19
N SER A 225 -8.18 -0.35 22.29
CA SER A 225 -9.63 -0.51 22.28
C SER A 225 -10.03 -1.63 23.23
N GLU A 226 -11.32 -1.73 23.55
CA GLU A 226 -11.86 -2.78 24.44
C GLU A 226 -11.51 -4.21 24.01
N HIS A 227 -11.20 -4.42 22.72
CA HIS A 227 -10.86 -5.72 22.15
C HIS A 227 -9.39 -5.87 21.78
N CYS A 228 -8.58 -4.82 21.98
CA CYS A 228 -7.17 -4.81 21.61
C CYS A 228 -6.35 -4.15 22.72
N HIS A 229 -5.87 -4.99 23.64
CA HIS A 229 -4.89 -4.62 24.65
C HIS A 229 -3.50 -5.13 24.25
N PHE A 230 -2.50 -4.27 24.38
CA PHE A 230 -1.13 -4.57 24.01
C PHE A 230 -0.15 -3.88 24.97
N SER A 231 1.07 -4.41 25.04
CA SER A 231 2.13 -3.83 25.86
C SER A 231 2.81 -2.65 25.16
N LEU A 232 3.53 -1.81 25.91
CA LEU A 232 4.28 -0.69 25.35
C LEU A 232 5.39 -1.16 24.40
N GLU A 233 5.96 -2.33 24.65
CA GLU A 233 6.99 -2.97 23.82
C GLU A 233 6.43 -3.30 22.43
N LYS A 234 5.22 -3.87 22.36
CA LYS A 234 4.54 -4.13 21.08
C LYS A 234 4.27 -2.84 20.32
N LEU A 235 3.77 -1.82 21.01
CA LEU A 235 3.54 -0.51 20.40
C LEU A 235 4.86 0.10 19.89
N SER A 236 5.94 -0.02 20.67
CA SER A 236 7.28 0.46 20.28
C SER A 236 7.76 -0.22 19.00
N LEU A 237 7.72 -1.55 18.93
CA LEU A 237 8.11 -2.32 17.74
C LEU A 237 7.26 -1.94 16.53
N ALA A 238 5.94 -1.83 16.71
CA ALA A 238 5.02 -1.45 15.64
C ALA A 238 5.33 -0.05 15.11
N LEU A 239 5.62 0.93 15.98
CA LEU A 239 5.98 2.31 15.60
C LEU A 239 7.36 2.40 14.93
N ARG A 240 8.30 1.54 15.31
CA ARG A 240 9.59 1.35 14.61
C ARG A 240 9.44 0.64 13.26
N GLY A 241 8.21 0.25 12.87
CA GLY A 241 7.93 -0.35 11.56
C GLY A 241 8.11 -1.86 11.49
N TYR A 242 8.16 -2.54 12.64
CA TYR A 242 8.24 -3.99 12.73
C TYR A 242 6.87 -4.65 12.89
N THR A 243 6.82 -5.92 12.51
CA THR A 243 5.72 -6.86 12.75
C THR A 243 6.29 -8.10 13.43
N LEU A 244 5.56 -8.68 14.37
CA LEU A 244 6.01 -9.89 15.06
C LEU A 244 5.75 -11.10 14.16
N VAL A 245 6.82 -11.83 13.85
CA VAL A 245 6.71 -13.13 13.16
C VAL A 245 6.34 -14.20 14.20
N ASN A 246 6.94 -14.10 15.38
CA ASN A 246 6.63 -14.88 16.58
C ASN A 246 7.03 -14.05 17.81
N SER A 247 7.02 -14.63 19.01
CA SER A 247 7.37 -13.93 20.26
C SER A 247 8.80 -13.37 20.28
N SER A 248 9.74 -14.00 19.56
CA SER A 248 11.17 -13.67 19.65
C SER A 248 11.76 -13.09 18.37
N ILE A 249 11.01 -13.04 17.27
CA ILE A 249 11.47 -12.56 15.96
C ILE A 249 10.52 -11.50 15.44
N ALA A 250 11.10 -10.34 15.10
CA ALA A 250 10.41 -9.24 14.44
C ALA A 250 10.93 -9.07 13.01
N GLU A 251 10.05 -8.73 12.07
CA GLU A 251 10.39 -8.41 10.67
C GLU A 251 9.95 -6.99 10.34
N CYS A 252 10.85 -6.19 9.77
CA CYS A 252 10.55 -4.84 9.33
C CYS A 252 9.61 -4.88 8.10
N THR A 253 8.53 -4.11 8.13
CA THR A 253 7.57 -3.98 7.02
C THR A 253 8.08 -3.15 5.85
N GLY A 254 9.13 -2.34 6.06
CA GLY A 254 9.77 -1.53 5.03
C GLY A 254 10.86 -2.28 4.27
N CYS A 255 11.86 -2.80 5.00
CA CYS A 255 13.02 -3.45 4.39
C CYS A 255 13.05 -4.97 4.51
N TYR A 256 12.08 -5.61 5.18
CA TYR A 256 12.02 -7.07 5.37
C TYR A 256 13.24 -7.67 6.08
N HIS A 257 14.02 -6.86 6.79
CA HIS A 257 15.07 -7.36 7.69
C HIS A 257 14.43 -7.98 8.92
N ARG A 258 15.01 -9.09 9.37
CA ARG A 258 14.59 -9.78 10.60
C ARG A 258 15.58 -9.51 11.70
N ALA A 259 15.06 -9.31 12.89
CA ALA A 259 15.84 -9.14 14.11
C ALA A 259 15.21 -9.96 15.23
N PHE A 260 16.03 -10.38 16.19
CA PHE A 260 15.53 -10.95 17.42
C PHE A 260 14.96 -9.83 18.30
N VAL A 261 13.83 -10.05 18.96
CA VAL A 261 13.19 -9.02 19.80
C VAL A 261 14.14 -8.54 20.91
N LYS A 262 14.99 -9.44 21.43
CA LYS A 262 16.03 -9.11 22.41
C LYS A 262 17.02 -8.04 21.93
N THR A 263 17.31 -7.91 20.64
CA THR A 263 18.30 -6.92 20.17
C THR A 263 17.80 -5.48 20.29
N PHE A 264 16.49 -5.27 20.48
CA PHE A 264 15.89 -3.95 20.70
C PHE A 264 16.05 -3.44 22.14
N GLU A 265 16.70 -4.21 23.02
CA GLU A 265 17.18 -3.71 24.32
C GLU A 265 18.30 -2.68 24.15
N ASP A 266 19.13 -2.82 23.10
CA ASP A 266 20.20 -1.88 22.77
C ASP A 266 19.66 -0.64 22.03
N VAL A 267 19.91 0.53 22.60
CA VAL A 267 19.52 1.84 22.04
C VAL A 267 20.22 2.13 20.70
N ASN A 268 21.41 1.57 20.50
CA ASN A 268 22.22 1.79 19.30
C ASN A 268 21.97 0.76 18.19
N PHE A 269 21.05 -0.19 18.42
CA PHE A 269 20.74 -1.22 17.44
C PHE A 269 20.18 -0.60 16.15
N GLN A 270 20.87 -0.85 15.03
CA GLN A 270 20.42 -0.44 13.69
C GLN A 270 19.86 -1.64 12.93
N GLY A 271 18.59 -1.97 13.19
CA GLY A 271 17.91 -3.12 12.57
C GLY A 271 17.42 -2.89 11.12
N HIS A 272 17.49 -1.65 10.64
CA HIS A 272 16.97 -1.26 9.33
C HIS A 272 18.07 -1.08 8.27
N ALA A 273 17.75 -1.43 7.02
CA ALA A 273 18.58 -1.07 5.87
C ALA A 273 18.67 0.47 5.69
N LYS A 274 19.79 0.95 5.11
CA LYS A 274 20.02 2.39 4.86
C LYS A 274 18.95 3.08 4.02
N TRP A 275 18.23 2.33 3.19
CA TRP A 275 17.16 2.80 2.31
C TRP A 275 15.75 2.52 2.88
N CYS A 276 15.65 1.92 4.08
CA CYS A 276 14.37 1.62 4.70
C CYS A 276 13.56 2.89 4.99
N ARG A 277 12.25 2.85 4.75
CA ARG A 277 11.35 3.96 5.12
C ARG A 277 11.30 4.24 6.63
N TYR A 278 11.63 3.25 7.46
CA TYR A 278 11.68 3.35 8.92
C TYR A 278 13.10 3.47 9.47
N ARG A 279 14.10 3.78 8.62
CA ARG A 279 15.49 3.95 9.06
C ARG A 279 15.64 4.96 10.19
N ASP A 280 14.91 6.08 10.09
CA ASP A 280 14.74 7.00 11.19
C ASP A 280 13.56 6.50 12.04
N GLU A 281 13.89 5.74 13.08
CA GLU A 281 12.91 5.11 13.99
C GLU A 281 12.07 6.14 14.77
N SER A 282 12.56 7.39 14.89
CA SER A 282 11.85 8.46 15.61
C SER A 282 10.84 9.20 14.73
N LYS A 283 11.05 9.20 13.41
CA LYS A 283 10.29 10.01 12.46
C LYS A 283 8.78 9.75 12.51
N LEU A 284 8.36 8.49 12.55
CA LEU A 284 6.92 8.16 12.56
C LEU A 284 6.25 8.67 13.83
N VAL A 285 6.89 8.45 14.99
CA VAL A 285 6.38 8.92 16.29
C VAL A 285 6.24 10.44 16.29
N GLN A 286 7.27 11.17 15.83
CA GLN A 286 7.24 12.62 15.74
C GLN A 286 6.11 13.12 14.82
N MET A 287 5.93 12.48 13.66
CA MET A 287 4.84 12.82 12.75
C MET A 287 3.48 12.60 13.41
N MET A 288 3.27 11.47 14.10
CA MET A 288 2.00 11.21 14.78
C MET A 288 1.73 12.21 15.92
N LEU A 289 2.73 12.51 16.74
CA LEU A 289 2.60 13.47 17.84
C LEU A 289 2.34 14.89 17.35
N SER A 290 3.00 15.31 16.26
CA SER A 290 2.79 16.65 15.68
C SER A 290 1.33 16.89 15.28
N GLN A 291 0.62 15.85 14.84
CA GLN A 291 -0.80 15.94 14.47
C GLN A 291 -1.73 16.01 15.70
N MET A 292 -1.24 15.64 16.88
CA MET A 292 -1.98 15.77 18.15
C MET A 292 -1.76 17.13 18.80
N ASP A 293 -0.55 17.68 18.67
CA ASP A 293 -0.18 18.98 19.24
C ASP A 293 -0.74 20.16 18.42
N GLU A 294 -1.14 19.91 17.17
CA GLU A 294 -1.99 20.83 16.41
C GLU A 294 -3.35 20.94 17.11
N LYS A 295 -3.50 22.00 17.92
CA LYS A 295 -4.81 22.42 18.41
C LYS A 295 -5.75 22.43 17.21
N PRO A 296 -6.93 21.78 17.27
CA PRO A 296 -7.91 21.94 16.22
C PRO A 296 -8.10 23.45 16.10
N LYS A 297 -7.79 24.02 14.93
CA LYS A 297 -8.26 25.36 14.64
C LYS A 297 -9.77 25.23 14.80
N THR A 298 -10.31 25.78 15.87
CA THR A 298 -11.75 26.02 16.02
C THR A 298 -12.10 27.04 14.97
N LEU A 299 -12.09 26.61 13.72
CA LEU A 299 -12.73 27.29 12.63
C LEU A 299 -14.20 27.00 12.87
N ASP A 300 -14.90 28.06 13.27
CA ASP A 300 -16.34 28.10 13.26
C ASP A 300 -16.87 27.48 11.97
N MET A 301 -18.02 26.79 12.05
CA MET A 301 -18.64 26.15 10.88
C MET A 301 -18.81 27.15 9.74
N ASP A 302 -19.11 28.40 10.08
CA ASP A 302 -19.23 29.51 9.13
C ASP A 302 -17.91 29.84 8.44
N GLN A 303 -16.80 29.83 9.18
CA GLN A 303 -15.47 30.03 8.60
C GLN A 303 -15.08 28.88 7.65
N ARG A 304 -15.43 27.64 8.00
CA ARG A 304 -15.18 26.47 7.13
C ARG A 304 -16.01 26.51 5.86
N LEU A 305 -17.25 27.01 5.93
CA LEU A 305 -18.12 27.19 4.77
C LEU A 305 -17.64 28.34 3.88
N CYS A 306 -17.16 29.44 4.48
CA CYS A 306 -16.52 30.55 3.76
C CYS A 306 -15.26 30.09 3.03
N ASP A 307 -14.36 29.36 3.70
CA ASP A 307 -13.13 28.86 3.09
C ASP A 307 -13.43 27.88 1.92
N LEU A 308 -14.48 27.06 2.06
CA LEU A 308 -14.92 26.15 1.00
C LEU A 308 -15.53 26.92 -0.19
N ALA A 309 -16.35 27.93 0.08
CA ALA A 309 -16.94 28.80 -0.95
C ALA A 309 -15.84 29.59 -1.69
N GLU A 310 -14.83 30.09 -0.98
CA GLU A 310 -13.65 30.71 -1.58
C GLU A 310 -12.85 29.72 -2.44
N ALA A 311 -12.60 28.51 -1.94
CA ALA A 311 -11.88 27.48 -2.69
C ALA A 311 -12.61 27.07 -3.98
N LEU A 312 -13.95 27.08 -3.97
CA LEU A 312 -14.80 26.77 -5.12
C LEU A 312 -14.96 27.94 -6.10
N THR A 313 -14.69 29.17 -5.66
CA THR A 313 -14.78 30.38 -6.49
C THR A 313 -13.42 30.89 -6.99
N ARG A 314 -12.31 30.35 -6.49
CA ARG A 314 -10.99 30.62 -7.06
C ARG A 314 -10.93 30.15 -8.52
N PRO A 315 -10.68 31.04 -9.49
CA PRO A 315 -10.38 30.61 -10.85
C PRO A 315 -9.13 29.74 -10.82
N SER A 316 -9.20 28.57 -11.46
CA SER A 316 -8.05 27.69 -11.64
C SER A 316 -6.98 28.40 -12.49
N ASN A 317 -6.03 29.07 -11.85
CA ASN A 317 -4.84 29.67 -12.50
C ASN A 317 -3.79 28.61 -12.90
N HIS A 318 -4.22 27.44 -13.34
CA HIS A 318 -3.35 26.41 -13.91
C HIS A 318 -3.96 25.81 -15.18
N ILE A 319 -4.27 26.66 -16.15
CA ILE A 319 -4.21 26.30 -17.57
C ILE A 319 -3.62 27.52 -18.30
N LYS A 320 -2.29 27.61 -18.37
CA LYS A 320 -1.65 28.24 -19.52
C LYS A 320 -1.39 27.11 -20.51
N ILE A 321 -2.17 27.10 -21.58
CA ILE A 321 -1.84 26.38 -22.80
C ILE A 321 -0.90 27.31 -23.55
N GLU A 322 0.39 26.99 -23.52
CA GLU A 322 1.34 27.23 -24.60
C GLU A 322 2.10 25.92 -24.83
#